data_AF-A0A7W5LH37-F1
#
_entry.id   AF-A0A7W5LH37-F1
#
_cell.length_a   1.000
_cell.length_b   1.000
_cell.length_c   1.000
_cell.angle_alpha   90.00
_cell.angle_beta   90.00
_cell.angle_gamma   90.00
#
_symmetry.space_group_name_H-M   'P 1'
#
loop_
_entity.id
_entity.type
_entity.pdbx_description
1 polymer ?
#
loop_
_entity_poly.entity_id
_entity_poly.type
_entity_poly.pdbx_seq_one_letter_code
_entity_poly.pdbx_strand_id
1 'polypeptide(L)' 'MAVDVEIVRAETTGVLHRIHLNNAGAGLMPEPVLNAMLGYLTREAEIGGYEAAGDAAKELDSV' A
#
# COMPACT_ATOMS: atom_id res chain seq x y z
N MET A 1 9.00 20.94 -9.42
CA MET A 1 7.99 20.57 -8.40
C MET A 1 8.74 19.99 -7.21
N ALA A 2 8.46 20.43 -5.99
CA ALA A 2 9.11 19.90 -4.80
C ALA A 2 8.21 18.85 -4.15
N VAL A 3 8.80 17.74 -3.70
CA VAL A 3 8.10 16.73 -2.91
C VAL A 3 8.09 17.22 -1.46
N ASP A 4 6.91 17.20 -0.83
CA ASP A 4 6.80 17.43 0.61
C ASP A 4 7.27 16.18 1.36
N VAL A 5 8.50 16.26 1.88
CA VAL A 5 9.14 15.13 2.55
C VAL A 5 8.46 14.80 3.88
N GLU A 6 7.86 15.78 4.56
CA GLU A 6 7.21 15.53 5.84
C GLU A 6 5.93 14.73 5.66
N ILE A 7 5.16 15.02 4.60
CA ILE A 7 3.98 14.23 4.24
C ILE A 7 4.38 12.79 3.91
N VAL A 8 5.38 12.58 3.04
CA VAL A 8 5.81 11.23 2.64
C VAL A 8 6.30 10.41 3.84
N ARG A 9 6.98 11.05 4.80
CA ARG A 9 7.45 10.38 6.03
C ARG A 9 6.30 10.04 6.97
N ALA A 10 5.31 10.91 7.09
CA ALA A 10 4.10 10.63 7.88
C ALA A 10 3.34 9.42 7.34
N GLU A 11 3.23 9.28 6.02
CA GLU A 11 2.59 8.13 5.38
C GLU A 11 3.45 6.86 5.40
N THR A 12 4.75 6.95 5.70
CA THR A 12 5.67 5.79 5.70
C THR A 12 6.12 5.46 7.11
N THR A 13 5.20 5.01 7.97
CA THR A 13 5.40 4.78 9.42
C THR A 13 6.70 4.05 9.79
N GLY A 14 7.19 3.14 8.93
CA GLY A 14 8.46 2.46 9.12
C GLY A 14 9.67 3.39 9.36
N VAL A 15 9.65 4.62 8.86
CA VAL A 15 10.73 5.62 9.04
C VAL A 15 10.81 6.15 10.47
N LEU A 16 9.71 6.06 11.25
CA LEU A 16 9.68 6.49 12.64
C LEU A 16 10.41 5.51 13.57
N HIS A 17 10.61 4.28 13.12
CA HIS A 17 11.15 3.20 13.95
C HIS A 17 12.63 2.93 13.71
N ARG A 18 13.17 3.33 12.55
CA ARG A 18 14.58 3.12 12.19
C ARG A 18 15.04 4.01 11.04
N ILE A 19 16.35 4.24 10.95
CA ILE A 19 16.98 4.83 9.78
C ILE A 19 17.18 3.73 8.73
N HIS A 20 16.28 3.64 7.76
CA HIS A 20 16.30 2.60 6.72
C HIS A 20 17.11 3.01 5.50
N LEU A 21 18.39 2.64 5.47
CA LEU A 21 19.31 2.91 4.35
C LEU A 21 19.42 1.76 3.34
N ASN A 22 18.54 0.75 3.44
CA ASN A 22 18.54 -0.43 2.55
C ASN A 22 17.41 -0.40 1.51
N ASN A 23 17.05 0.79 1.00
CA ASN A 23 15.95 0.96 0.04
C ASN A 23 16.19 0.26 -1.31
N ALA A 24 17.45 0.07 -1.71
CA ALA A 24 17.80 -0.60 -2.96
C ALA A 24 17.40 -2.09 -2.97
N GLY A 25 17.33 -2.73 -1.79
CA GLY A 25 16.82 -4.09 -1.65
C GLY A 25 15.29 -4.12 -1.56
N ALA A 26 14.73 -3.28 -0.68
CA ALA A 26 13.29 -3.06 -0.59
C ALA A 26 13.01 -1.73 0.14
N GLY A 27 12.10 -0.93 -0.43
CA GLY A 27 11.57 0.25 0.23
C GLY A 27 10.61 -0.11 1.36
N LEU A 28 10.47 0.79 2.33
CA LEU A 28 9.37 0.71 3.30
C LEU A 28 8.05 0.99 2.59
N MET A 29 6.99 0.27 2.95
CA MET A 29 5.66 0.48 2.37
C MET A 29 5.01 1.72 2.97
N PRO A 30 4.55 2.68 2.15
CA PRO A 30 3.62 3.70 2.58
C PRO A 30 2.27 3.08 2.99
N GLU A 31 1.57 3.74 3.90
CA GLU A 31 0.29 3.32 4.45
C GLU A 31 -0.79 3.08 3.38
N PRO A 32 -0.92 3.90 2.30
CA PRO A 32 -1.87 3.61 1.22
C PRO A 32 -1.64 2.25 0.53
N VAL A 33 -0.37 1.87 0.33
CA VAL A 33 -0.02 0.58 -0.29
C VAL A 33 -0.33 -0.58 0.65
N LEU A 34 0.05 -0.44 1.93
CA LEU A 34 -0.23 -1.47 2.93
C LEU A 34 -1.74 -1.68 3.10
N ASN A 35 -2.53 -0.60 3.15
CA ASN A 35 -3.97 -0.65 3.29
C ASN A 35 -4.65 -1.30 2.08
N ALA A 36 -4.21 -1.00 0.86
CA ALA A 36 -4.75 -1.62 -0.34
C ALA A 36 -4.51 -3.15 -0.33
N MET A 37 -3.29 -3.57 0.01
CA MET A 37 -2.95 -5.00 0.10
C MET A 37 -3.76 -5.72 1.18
N LEU A 38 -3.80 -5.19 2.40
CA LEU A 38 -4.53 -5.80 3.50
C LEU A 38 -6.03 -5.81 3.23
N GLY A 39 -6.59 -4.72 2.70
CA GLY A 39 -7.99 -4.61 2.33
C GLY A 39 -8.39 -5.65 1.29
N TYR A 40 -7.55 -5.87 0.28
CA TYR A 40 -7.79 -6.91 -0.73
C TYR A 40 -7.77 -8.32 -0.10
N LEU A 41 -6.78 -8.63 0.75
CA LEU A 41 -6.72 -9.92 1.45
C LEU A 41 -7.91 -10.15 2.40
N THR A 42 -8.35 -9.10 3.10
CA THR A 42 -9.58 -9.15 3.90
C THR A 42 -10.78 -9.45 3.01
N ARG A 43 -10.87 -8.83 1.83
CA ARG A 43 -11.96 -9.07 0.89
C ARG A 43 -11.96 -10.50 0.36
N GLU A 44 -10.79 -11.04 -0.01
CA GLU A 44 -10.67 -12.44 -0.40
C GLU A 44 -11.16 -13.39 0.70
N ALA A 45 -10.86 -13.09 1.97
CA ALA A 45 -11.33 -13.88 3.11
C ALA A 45 -12.85 -13.81 3.34
N GLU A 46 -13.49 -12.69 2.98
CA GLU A 46 -14.93 -12.49 3.13
C GLU A 46 -15.76 -13.13 2.03
N ILE A 47 -15.33 -12.98 0.77
CA ILE A 47 -16.16 -13.31 -0.40
C ILE A 47 -15.54 -14.33 -1.35
N GLY A 48 -14.29 -14.74 -1.12
CA GLY A 48 -13.54 -15.60 -2.04
C GLY A 48 -12.67 -14.81 -3.02
N GLY A 49 -11.61 -15.44 -3.50
CA GLY A 49 -10.59 -14.79 -4.34
C GLY A 49 -11.10 -14.37 -5.72
N TYR A 50 -12.00 -15.15 -6.33
CA TYR A 50 -12.54 -14.82 -7.65
C TYR A 50 -13.51 -13.64 -7.59
N GLU A 51 -14.36 -13.62 -6.56
CA GLU A 51 -15.32 -12.55 -6.32
C GLU A 51 -14.58 -11.25 -5.98
N ALA A 52 -13.56 -11.32 -5.12
CA ALA A 52 -12.71 -10.17 -4.78
C ALA A 52 -11.96 -9.61 -6.00
N ALA A 53 -11.43 -10.49 -6.86
CA ALA A 53 -10.80 -10.09 -8.11
C ALA A 53 -11.79 -9.38 -9.05
N GLY A 54 -13.02 -9.88 -9.16
CA GLY A 54 -14.09 -9.24 -9.95
C GLY A 54 -14.53 -7.89 -9.41
N ASP A 55 -14.57 -7.73 -8.08
CA ASP A 55 -14.85 -6.43 -7.44
C ASP A 55 -13.71 -5.42 -7.69
N ALA A 56 -12.44 -5.85 -7.52
CA ALA A 56 -11.27 -4.98 -7.71
C ALA A 56 -11.02 -4.60 -9.18
N ALA A 57 -11.38 -5.45 -10.13
CA ALA A 57 -11.25 -5.16 -11.57
C ALA A 57 -11.94 -3.85 -11.96
N LYS A 58 -13.09 -3.54 -11.35
CA LYS A 58 -13.83 -2.29 -11.62
C LYS A 58 -13.04 -1.04 -11.27
N GLU A 59 -12.26 -1.08 -10.19
CA GLU A 59 -11.41 0.02 -9.77
C GLU A 59 -10.14 0.09 -10.62
N LEU A 60 -9.50 -1.06 -10.88
CA LEU A 60 -8.26 -1.13 -11.65
C LEU A 60 -8.44 -0.70 -13.12
N ASP A 61 -9.57 -1.04 -13.75
CA ASP A 61 -9.88 -0.65 -15.13
C ASP A 61 -10.19 0.86 -15.28
N SER A 62 -10.34 1.58 -14.17
CA SER A 62 -10.68 3.01 -14.15
C SER A 62 -9.48 3.95 -14.02
N VAL A 63 -8.27 3.39 -13.91
CA VAL A 63 -6.99 4.11 -13.74
C VAL A 63 -6.28 4.28 -15.08
#